data_AF-A0A8T2R989-F1
#
_entry.id   AF-A0A8T2R989-F1
#
_cell.length_a   1.000
_cell.length_b   1.000
_cell.length_c   1.000
_cell.angle_alpha   90.00
_cell.angle_beta   90.00
_cell.angle_gamma   90.00
#
_symmetry.space_group_name_H-M   'P 1'
#
loop_
_entity.id
_entity.type
_entity.pdbx_description
1 polymer ?
#
loop_
_entity_poly.entity_id
_entity_poly.type
_entity_poly.pdbx_seq_one_letter_code
_entity_poly.pdbx_strand_id
1 'polypeptide(L)'
;MTAMEDDHNILMHPFHMLGVAGVFDGSLFNAMHDSLVTSSLIRETNENESGNAGYKFGQEEETYNVVGAHSYFGRLIFQYASFNNSRSLHFFLAAWPVVGI
;
A
#
# COMPACT_ATOMS: atom_id res chain seq x y z
N MET A 1 -3.44 4.18 -28.68
CA MET A 1 -3.48 2.79 -28.18
C MET A 1 -3.61 1.80 -29.33
N THR A 2 -4.68 1.87 -30.16
CA THR A 2 -4.89 0.95 -31.29
C THR A 2 -3.74 0.94 -32.29
N ALA A 3 -3.30 2.10 -32.80
CA ALA A 3 -2.15 2.18 -33.70
C ALA A 3 -0.83 1.63 -33.08
N MET A 4 -0.67 1.72 -31.75
CA MET A 4 0.52 1.15 -31.10
C MET A 4 0.44 -0.37 -30.98
N GLU A 5 -0.76 -0.92 -30.88
CA GLU A 5 -0.96 -2.36 -30.94
C GLU A 5 -0.81 -2.87 -32.38
N ASP A 6 -1.47 -2.22 -33.33
CA ASP A 6 -1.48 -2.63 -34.73
C ASP A 6 -0.08 -2.56 -35.36
N ASP A 7 0.70 -1.51 -35.06
CA ASP A 7 2.03 -1.32 -35.64
C ASP A 7 3.17 -1.92 -34.76
N HIS A 8 2.98 -2.07 -33.45
CA HIS A 8 4.07 -2.43 -32.52
C HIS A 8 3.76 -3.58 -31.55
N ASN A 9 2.55 -4.19 -31.59
CA ASN A 9 2.14 -5.32 -30.75
C ASN A 9 2.47 -5.09 -29.26
N ILE A 10 2.15 -3.89 -28.78
CA ILE A 10 2.57 -3.39 -27.48
C ILE A 10 2.08 -4.27 -26.32
N LEU A 11 0.93 -4.95 -26.47
CA LEU A 11 0.43 -5.88 -25.45
C LEU A 11 1.38 -7.05 -25.18
N MET A 12 2.15 -7.47 -26.18
CA MET A 12 3.14 -8.55 -26.04
C MET A 12 4.53 -8.03 -25.66
N HIS A 13 4.72 -6.72 -25.56
CA HIS A 13 6.00 -6.12 -25.22
C HIS A 13 6.29 -6.24 -23.71
N PRO A 14 7.47 -6.74 -23.28
CA PRO A 14 7.77 -6.96 -21.86
C PRO A 14 7.75 -5.69 -21.01
N PHE A 15 8.21 -4.54 -21.55
CA PHE A 15 8.11 -3.26 -20.81
C PHE A 15 6.66 -2.80 -20.63
N HIS A 16 5.75 -3.11 -21.55
CA HIS A 16 4.33 -2.81 -21.34
C HIS A 16 3.74 -3.71 -20.26
N MET A 17 4.06 -5.01 -20.27
CA MET A 17 3.65 -5.92 -19.19
C MET A 17 4.20 -5.49 -17.82
N LEU A 18 5.44 -5.00 -17.75
CA LEU A 18 6.01 -4.42 -16.54
C LEU A 18 5.26 -3.15 -16.09
N GLY A 19 4.88 -2.27 -17.03
CA GLY A 19 4.04 -1.10 -16.74
C GLY A 19 2.66 -1.47 -16.20
N VAL A 20 2.02 -2.47 -16.81
CA VAL A 20 0.74 -2.99 -16.32
C VAL A 20 0.88 -3.53 -14.90
N ALA A 21 1.92 -4.33 -14.61
CA ALA A 21 2.18 -4.84 -13.27
C ALA A 21 2.44 -3.71 -12.27
N GLY A 22 3.25 -2.71 -12.62
CA GLY A 22 3.55 -1.56 -11.77
C GLY A 22 2.30 -0.77 -11.36
N VAL A 23 1.40 -0.51 -12.30
CA VAL A 23 0.14 0.21 -12.04
C VAL A 23 -0.86 -0.65 -11.28
N PHE A 24 -1.05 -1.91 -11.70
CA PHE A 24 -2.02 -2.80 -11.09
C PHE A 24 -1.65 -3.10 -9.63
N ASP A 25 -0.45 -3.59 -9.41
CA ASP A 25 0.04 -3.90 -8.06
C ASP A 25 0.24 -2.63 -7.23
N GLY A 26 0.62 -1.51 -7.84
CA GLY A 26 0.68 -0.22 -7.15
C GLY A 26 -0.66 0.18 -6.53
N SER A 27 -1.76 0.01 -7.27
CA SER A 27 -3.11 0.26 -6.76
C SER A 27 -3.55 -0.75 -5.69
N LEU A 28 -3.15 -2.03 -5.84
CA LEU A 28 -3.36 -3.07 -4.84
C LEU A 28 -2.64 -2.75 -3.53
N PHE A 29 -1.35 -2.41 -3.59
CA PHE A 29 -0.56 -2.11 -2.40
C PHE A 29 -1.00 -0.82 -1.70
N ASN A 30 -1.50 0.16 -2.46
CA ASN A 30 -2.13 1.34 -1.88
C ASN A 30 -3.37 0.97 -1.03
N ALA A 31 -4.28 0.18 -1.59
CA ALA A 31 -5.47 -0.28 -0.87
C ALA A 31 -5.12 -1.18 0.34
N MET A 32 -4.11 -2.04 0.19
CA MET A 32 -3.60 -2.88 1.28
C MET A 32 -3.02 -2.02 2.41
N HIS A 33 -2.19 -1.03 2.10
CA HIS A 33 -1.60 -0.15 3.09
C HIS A 33 -2.66 0.62 3.87
N ASP A 34 -3.58 1.27 3.16
CA ASP A 34 -4.64 2.08 3.75
C ASP A 34 -5.57 1.25 4.66
N SER A 35 -5.95 0.06 4.21
CA SER A 35 -6.78 -0.85 5.01
C SER A 35 -6.08 -1.37 6.27
N LEU A 36 -4.79 -1.69 6.19
CA LEU A 36 -4.01 -2.14 7.36
C LEU A 36 -3.82 -1.01 8.37
N VAL A 37 -3.48 0.19 7.94
CA VAL A 37 -3.35 1.37 8.82
C VAL A 37 -4.70 1.68 9.48
N THR A 38 -5.78 1.76 8.69
CA THR A 38 -7.12 2.07 9.20
C THR A 38 -7.62 1.02 10.19
N SER A 39 -7.36 -0.27 9.94
CA SER A 39 -7.77 -1.37 10.82
C SER A 39 -7.01 -1.42 12.16
N SER A 40 -5.88 -0.70 12.27
CA SER A 40 -4.99 -0.74 13.43
C SER A 40 -4.86 0.61 14.14
N LEU A 41 -5.72 1.58 13.82
CA LEU A 41 -5.80 2.86 14.52
C LEU A 41 -6.00 2.65 16.02
N ILE A 42 -5.26 3.42 16.81
CA ILE A 42 -5.45 3.47 18.25
C ILE A 42 -6.72 4.28 18.52
N ARG A 43 -7.60 3.76 19.38
CA ARG A 43 -8.90 4.39 19.63
C ARG A 43 -8.75 5.60 20.55
N GLU A 44 -8.82 6.78 19.95
CA GLU A 44 -8.73 8.08 20.63
C GLU A 44 -10.07 8.86 20.65
N THR A 45 -11.11 8.34 19.99
CA THR A 45 -12.44 8.97 19.88
C THR A 45 -13.56 8.03 20.36
N ASN A 46 -14.76 8.58 20.58
CA ASN A 46 -15.97 7.79 20.83
C ASN A 46 -16.73 7.47 19.51
N GLU A 47 -17.78 6.65 19.59
CA GLU A 47 -18.54 6.21 18.40
C GLU A 47 -19.34 7.32 17.67
N ASN A 48 -19.54 8.48 18.31
CA ASN A 48 -20.30 9.60 17.73
C ASN A 48 -19.39 10.63 17.03
N GLU A 49 -18.08 10.41 17.04
CA GLU A 49 -17.08 11.27 16.42
C GLU A 49 -16.33 10.53 15.30
N SER A 50 -15.82 11.28 14.31
CA SER A 50 -14.95 10.69 13.29
C SER A 50 -13.64 10.20 13.91
N GLY A 51 -13.19 8.99 13.55
CA GLY A 51 -11.88 8.48 13.98
C GLY A 51 -10.71 9.39 13.61
N ASN A 52 -10.84 10.18 12.54
CA ASN A 52 -9.82 11.15 12.13
C ASN A 52 -9.57 12.25 13.17
N ALA A 53 -10.56 12.57 14.00
CA ALA A 53 -10.41 13.55 15.07
C ALA A 53 -9.45 13.10 16.19
N GLY A 54 -9.15 11.78 16.24
CA GLY A 54 -8.18 11.19 17.14
C GLY A 54 -6.74 11.59 16.83
N TYR A 55 -6.42 11.86 15.56
CA TYR A 55 -5.10 12.36 15.18
C TYR A 55 -5.00 13.87 15.39
N LYS A 56 -3.89 14.33 15.98
CA LYS A 56 -3.53 15.74 16.09
C LYS A 56 -2.31 16.04 15.21
N PHE A 57 -2.43 17.09 14.41
CA PHE A 57 -1.36 17.51 13.52
C PHE A 57 -0.08 17.85 14.32
N GLY A 58 1.02 17.17 13.98
CA GLY A 58 2.31 17.35 14.64
C GLY A 58 2.50 16.55 15.93
N GLN A 59 1.60 15.61 16.27
CA GLN A 59 1.82 14.70 17.39
C GLN A 59 3.08 13.84 17.18
N GLU A 60 3.77 13.51 18.27
CA GLU A 60 5.00 12.72 18.24
C GLU A 60 4.74 11.21 18.15
N GLU A 61 3.60 10.76 18.69
CA GLU A 61 3.25 9.34 18.75
C GLU A 61 2.56 8.85 17.48
N GLU A 62 2.85 7.59 17.11
CA GLU A 62 2.20 6.91 15.98
C GLU A 62 0.70 6.72 16.24
N THR A 63 -0.13 7.00 15.24
CA THR A 63 -1.60 6.94 15.38
C THR A 63 -2.19 5.53 15.25
N TYR A 64 -1.37 4.54 14.90
CA TYR A 64 -1.79 3.16 14.65
C TYR A 64 -0.75 2.17 15.16
N ASN A 65 -1.19 0.94 15.44
CA ASN A 65 -0.33 -0.12 15.94
C ASN A 65 0.32 -0.89 14.78
N VAL A 66 1.51 -0.47 14.37
CA VAL A 66 2.31 -1.12 13.32
C VAL A 66 2.54 -2.61 13.59
N VAL A 67 2.78 -2.99 14.86
CA VAL A 67 3.00 -4.40 15.25
C VAL A 67 1.72 -5.21 15.10
N GLY A 68 0.57 -4.61 15.45
CA GLY A 68 -0.76 -5.20 15.25
C GLY A 68 -1.07 -5.45 13.77
N ALA A 69 -0.84 -4.44 12.92
CA ALA A 69 -1.02 -4.55 11.47
C ALA A 69 -0.10 -5.62 10.87
N HIS A 70 1.18 -5.63 11.25
CA HIS A 70 2.15 -6.64 10.81
C HIS A 70 1.72 -8.06 11.19
N SER A 71 1.28 -8.26 12.44
CA SER A 71 0.80 -9.56 12.96
C SER A 71 -0.45 -10.05 12.22
N TYR A 72 -1.41 -9.15 11.96
CA TYR A 72 -2.60 -9.48 11.17
C TYR A 72 -2.21 -9.94 9.76
N PHE A 73 -1.43 -9.13 9.04
CA PHE A 73 -1.06 -9.43 7.67
C PHE A 73 -0.15 -10.67 7.57
N GLY A 74 0.76 -10.85 8.53
CA GLY A 74 1.63 -12.02 8.62
C GLY A 74 0.86 -13.33 8.85
N ARG A 75 -0.30 -13.27 9.50
CA ARG A 75 -1.23 -14.40 9.63
C ARG A 75 -2.11 -14.61 8.40
N LEU A 76 -2.44 -13.54 7.68
CA LEU A 76 -3.29 -13.60 6.49
C LEU A 76 -2.58 -14.29 5.32
N ILE A 77 -1.30 -13.98 5.10
CA ILE A 77 -0.49 -14.54 4.00
C ILE A 77 0.56 -15.51 4.58
N PHE A 78 1.74 -15.02 4.94
CA PHE A 78 2.79 -15.73 5.69
C PHE A 78 3.68 -14.70 6.38
N GLN A 79 4.24 -15.02 7.56
CA GLN A 79 4.92 -14.05 8.43
C GLN A 79 6.03 -13.25 7.72
N TYR A 80 6.82 -13.90 6.86
CA TYR A 80 7.94 -13.28 6.14
C TYR A 80 7.51 -12.37 4.98
N ALA A 81 6.27 -12.47 4.52
CA ALA A 81 5.72 -11.61 3.47
C ALA A 81 5.24 -10.25 4.02
N SER A 82 5.25 -10.06 5.34
CA SER A 82 4.77 -8.85 6.00
C SER A 82 5.93 -7.93 6.38
N PHE A 83 5.72 -6.61 6.27
CA PHE A 83 6.71 -5.61 6.68
C PHE A 83 6.63 -5.36 8.19
N ASN A 84 7.74 -5.54 8.90
CA ASN A 84 7.88 -5.17 10.31
C ASN A 84 8.63 -3.85 10.51
N ASN A 85 9.09 -3.22 9.42
CA ASN A 85 9.78 -1.94 9.42
C ASN A 85 9.04 -0.97 8.49
N SER A 86 8.44 0.08 9.09
CA SER A 86 7.69 1.10 8.36
C SER A 86 8.51 1.76 7.24
N ARG A 87 9.81 2.00 7.44
CA ARG A 87 10.67 2.62 6.41
C ARG A 87 10.82 1.73 5.18
N SER A 88 10.99 0.41 5.39
CA SER A 88 11.08 -0.54 4.29
C SER A 88 9.76 -0.68 3.53
N LEU A 89 8.63 -0.64 4.25
CA LEU A 89 7.29 -0.65 3.67
C LEU A 89 7.09 0.57 2.76
N HIS A 90 7.33 1.77 3.29
CA HIS A 90 7.13 3.00 2.53
C HIS A 90 8.10 3.14 1.36
N PHE A 91 9.34 2.67 1.52
CA PHE A 91 10.29 2.58 0.40
C PHE A 91 9.76 1.67 -0.71
N PHE A 92 9.23 0.49 -0.37
CA PHE A 92 8.64 -0.43 -1.34
C PHE A 92 7.43 0.18 -2.05
N LEU A 93 6.51 0.80 -1.30
CA LEU A 93 5.33 1.47 -1.87
C LEU A 93 5.68 2.58 -2.86
N ALA A 94 6.79 3.30 -2.62
CA ALA A 94 7.29 4.30 -3.56
C ALA A 94 7.99 3.66 -4.76
N ALA A 95 8.84 2.66 -4.53
CA ALA A 95 9.69 2.07 -5.58
C ALA A 95 8.88 1.25 -6.60
N TRP A 96 7.90 0.46 -6.16
CA TRP A 96 7.19 -0.48 -7.02
C TRP A 96 6.51 0.17 -8.25
N PRO A 97 5.62 1.18 -8.08
CA PRO A 97 5.02 1.84 -9.23
C PRO A 97 6.04 2.61 -10.06
N VAL A 98 7.08 3.19 -9.44
CA VAL A 98 8.11 3.98 -10.13
C VAL A 98 8.99 3.14 -11.04
N VAL A 99 9.33 1.91 -10.63
CA VAL A 99 10.13 1.00 -11.47
C VAL A 99 9.30 0.45 -12.63
N GLY A 100 7.98 0.32 -12.46
CA GLY A 100 7.10 -0.20 -13.50
C GLY A 100 6.76 0.80 -14.60
N ILE A 101 6.72 2.10 -14.30
CA ILE A 101 6.34 3.18 -15.24
C ILE A 101 7.56 3.71 -16.00
#